data_AF-A0A973G484-F1
#
_entry.id   AF-A0A973G484-F1
#
_cell.length_a   1.000
_cell.length_b   1.000
_cell.length_c   1.000
_cell.angle_alpha   90.00
_cell.angle_beta   90.00
_cell.angle_gamma   90.00
#
_symmetry.space_group_name_H-M   'P 1'
#
loop_
_entity.id
_entity.type
_entity.pdbx_description
1 polymer ?
#
loop_
_entity_poly.entity_id
_entity_poly.type
_entity_poly.pdbx_seq_one_letter_code
_entity_poly.pdbx_strand_id
1 'polypeptide(L)' 'MTYVAYVFRSYFGYSQERAERLMRQVHEEGRATVSQGAREQMEADVQAMHGFGLWATAQESGR' A
#
# COMPACT_ATOMS: atom_id res chain seq x y z
N MET A 1 -6.05 -11.89 -3.26
CA MET A 1 -7.03 -10.93 -2.71
C MET A 1 -7.33 -9.81 -3.71
N THR A 2 -8.48 -9.91 -4.40
CA THR A 2 -8.90 -8.97 -5.46
C THR A 2 -9.14 -7.54 -4.97
N TYR A 3 -9.64 -7.35 -3.74
CA TYR A 3 -9.93 -6.01 -3.18
C TYR A 3 -8.67 -5.18 -2.91
N VAL A 4 -7.64 -5.77 -2.28
CA VAL A 4 -6.38 -5.07 -2.00
C VAL A 4 -5.69 -4.63 -3.30
N ALA A 5 -5.67 -5.51 -4.31
CA ALA A 5 -5.17 -5.16 -5.63
C ALA A 5 -5.98 -4.02 -6.28
N TYR A 6 -7.32 -4.03 -6.14
CA TYR A 6 -8.16 -2.92 -6.60
C TYR A 6 -7.82 -1.59 -5.90
N VAL A 7 -7.64 -1.59 -4.57
CA VAL A 7 -7.25 -0.38 -3.83
C VAL A 7 -5.90 0.14 -4.31
N PHE A 8 -4.92 -0.75 -4.52
CA PHE A 8 -3.60 -0.34 -5.01
C PHE A 8 -3.65 0.26 -6.41
N ARG A 9 -4.51 -0.26 -7.30
CA ARG A 9 -4.72 0.34 -8.63
C ARG A 9 -5.42 1.70 -8.53
N SER A 10 -6.44 1.80 -7.68
CA SER A 10 -7.32 2.97 -7.64
C SER A 10 -6.68 4.17 -6.93
N TYR A 11 -5.97 3.92 -5.84
CA TYR A 11 -5.36 4.98 -5.03
C TYR A 11 -3.94 5.33 -5.49
N PHE A 12 -3.07 4.32 -5.67
CA PHE A 12 -1.67 4.55 -6.08
C PHE A 12 -1.46 4.58 -7.60
N GLY A 13 -2.51 4.34 -8.40
CA GLY A 13 -2.41 4.33 -9.86
C GLY A 13 -1.57 3.19 -10.43
N TYR A 14 -1.37 2.11 -9.67
CA TYR A 14 -0.53 1.00 -10.12
C TYR A 14 -1.15 0.20 -11.27
N SER A 15 -0.28 -0.33 -12.13
CA SER A 15 -0.69 -1.33 -13.11
C SER A 15 -1.27 -2.56 -12.41
N GLN A 16 -2.13 -3.30 -13.11
CA GLN A 16 -2.72 -4.52 -12.59
C GLN A 16 -1.64 -5.49 -12.10
N GLU A 17 -0.59 -5.70 -12.89
CA GLU A 17 0.49 -6.63 -12.57
C GLU A 17 1.25 -6.21 -11.29
N ARG A 18 1.54 -4.91 -11.12
CA ARG A 18 2.19 -4.40 -9.90
C ARG A 18 1.29 -4.54 -8.68
N ALA A 19 0.02 -4.19 -8.81
CA ALA A 19 -0.95 -4.29 -7.73
C ALA A 19 -1.16 -5.74 -7.27
N GLU A 20 -1.24 -6.67 -8.22
CA GLU A 20 -1.33 -8.11 -7.94
C GLU A 20 -0.08 -8.62 -7.23
N ARG A 21 1.12 -8.19 -7.67
CA ARG A 21 2.38 -8.57 -7.01
C ARG A 21 2.43 -8.07 -5.57
N LEU A 22 2.14 -6.79 -5.33
CA LEU A 22 2.14 -6.20 -3.98
C LEU A 22 1.09 -6.85 -3.08
N MET A 23 -0.08 -7.16 -3.62
CA MET A 23 -1.10 -7.87 -2.90
C MET A 23 -0.66 -9.29 -2.52
N ARG A 24 -0.03 -10.02 -3.45
CA ARG A 24 0.55 -11.36 -3.14
C ARG A 24 1.57 -11.25 -2.03
N GLN A 25 2.43 -10.24 -2.06
CA GLN A 25 3.39 -9.98 -1.00
C GLN A 25 2.70 -9.76 0.36
N VAL A 26 1.62 -8.97 0.41
CA VAL A 26 0.82 -8.83 1.65
C VAL A 26 0.22 -10.17 2.09
N HIS A 27 -0.24 -10.99 1.16
CA HIS A 27 -0.84 -12.30 1.48
C HIS A 27 0.17 -13.32 2.01
N GLU A 28 1.38 -13.33 1.46
CA GLU A 28 2.43 -14.31 1.76
C GLU A 28 3.34 -13.86 2.92
N GLU A 29 3.71 -12.57 2.95
CA GLU A 29 4.66 -11.99 3.91
C GLU A 29 3.98 -11.18 5.02
N GLY A 30 2.68 -10.95 4.93
CA GLY A 30 1.89 -10.16 5.89
C GLY A 30 2.02 -8.63 5.72
N ARG A 31 2.91 -8.15 4.86
CA ARG A 31 3.12 -6.71 4.59
C ARG A 31 3.73 -6.47 3.21
N ALA A 32 3.59 -5.24 2.69
CA ALA A 32 4.30 -4.80 1.49
C ALA A 32 4.54 -3.28 1.54
N THR A 33 5.65 -2.82 0.97
CA THR A 33 5.90 -1.38 0.80
C THR A 33 5.16 -0.87 -0.43
N VAL A 34 4.14 -0.05 -0.22
CA VAL A 34 3.24 0.43 -1.28
C VAL A 34 3.49 1.88 -1.69
N SER A 35 4.17 2.68 -0.87
CA SER A 35 4.49 4.09 -1.16
C SER A 35 5.82 4.47 -0.52
N GLN A 36 6.51 5.45 -1.10
CA GLN A 36 7.77 6.02 -0.58
C GLN A 36 7.80 7.51 -0.91
N GLY A 37 8.18 8.35 0.04
CA GLY A 37 8.24 9.79 -0.19
C GLY A 37 8.37 10.61 1.09
N ALA A 38 8.01 11.89 1.00
CA ALA A 38 7.99 12.79 2.14
C ALA A 38 7.00 12.30 3.21
N ARG A 39 7.32 12.59 4.48
CA ARG A 39 6.52 12.16 5.64
C ARG A 39 5.04 12.54 5.51
N GLU A 40 4.74 13.76 5.07
CA GLU A 40 3.37 14.25 4.89
C GLU A 40 2.56 13.39 3.91
N GLN A 41 3.17 13.00 2.78
CA GLN A 41 2.52 12.12 1.81
C GLN A 41 2.29 10.72 2.38
N MET A 42 3.25 10.18 3.14
CA MET A 42 3.10 8.86 3.77
C MET A 42 2.00 8.86 4.84
N GLU A 43 1.89 9.93 5.62
CA GLU A 43 0.81 10.09 6.60
C GLU A 43 -0.57 10.15 5.93
N ALA A 44 -0.68 10.87 4.80
CA ALA A 44 -1.91 10.89 3.99
C ALA A 44 -2.25 9.50 3.43
N ASP A 45 -1.26 8.77 2.91
CA ASP A 45 -1.44 7.42 2.37
C ASP A 45 -1.91 6.44 3.45
N VAL A 46 -1.33 6.49 4.65
CA VAL A 46 -1.77 5.66 5.79
C VAL A 46 -3.23 5.95 6.15
N GLN A 47 -3.60 7.23 6.23
CA GLN A 47 -4.98 7.62 6.53
C GLN A 47 -5.96 7.12 5.45
N ALA A 48 -5.59 7.23 4.17
CA ALA A 48 -6.39 6.72 3.07
C ALA A 48 -6.55 5.19 3.14
N MET A 49 -5.47 4.46 3.43
CA MET A 49 -5.53 3.00 3.58
C MET A 49 -6.49 2.58 4.69
N HIS A 50 -6.47 3.24 5.85
CA HIS A 50 -7.45 3.01 6.91
C HIS A 50 -8.89 3.29 6.45
N GLY A 51 -9.09 4.33 5.63
CA GLY A 51 -10.39 4.63 5.00
C GLY A 51 -10.89 3.51 4.07
N PHE A 52 -9.97 2.78 3.41
CA PHE A 52 -10.28 1.58 2.64
C PHE A 52 -10.39 0.30 3.49
N GLY A 53 -10.31 0.41 4.82
CA GLY A 53 -10.31 -0.74 5.73
C GLY A 53 -9.02 -1.56 5.69
N LEU A 54 -7.94 -1.02 5.13
CA LEU A 54 -6.62 -1.64 5.12
C LEU A 54 -5.78 -1.09 6.25
N TRP A 55 -5.17 -1.96 7.04
CA TRP A 55 -4.18 -1.53 8.03
C TRP A 55 -2.88 -1.15 7.32
N ALA A 56 -2.39 0.07 7.57
CA ALA A 56 -1.13 0.57 7.04
C ALA A 56 -0.32 1.30 8.11
N THR A 57 1.00 1.33 7.93
CA THR A 57 1.92 2.09 8.76
C THR A 57 2.95 2.81 7.88
N ALA A 58 3.44 3.94 8.37
CA ALA A 58 4.59 4.64 7.80
C ALA A 58 5.80 4.39 8.70
N GLN A 59 6.95 4.13 8.10
CA GLN A 59 8.22 3.97 8.81
C GLN A 59 9.30 4.76 8.07
N GLU A 60 10.21 5.37 8.81
CA GLU A 60 11.41 5.95 8.20
C GLU A 60 12.25 4.81 7.62
N SER A 61 12.69 4.99 6.37
CA SER A 61 13.59 4.02 5.74
C SER A 61 14.93 4.13 6.46
N GLY A 62 15.15 3.25 7.43
CA GLY A 62 16.37 3.20 8.22
C GLY A 62 17.60 3.09 7.32
N ARG A 63 18.66 3.81 7.71
CA ARG A 63 19.98 3.69 7.12
C ARG A 63 20.63 2.35 7.49
#